data_AF-A0A940YK94-F1
#
_entry.id   AF-A0A940YK94-F1
#
_cell.length_a   1.000
_cell.length_b   1.000
_cell.length_c   1.000
_cell.angle_alpha   90.00
_cell.angle_beta   90.00
_cell.angle_gamma   90.00
#
_symmetry.space_group_name_H-M   'P 1'
#
loop_
_entity.id
_entity.type
_entity.pdbx_description
1 polymer ?
#
loop_
_entity_poly.entity_id
_entity_poly.type
_entity_poly.pdbx_seq_one_letter_code
_entity_poly.pdbx_strand_id
1 'polypeptide(L)' 'MAADLRALGIQHPSQLAGRDAYALYRALERHSGKRQDPCVLDTFLAIVDFMNGAAPRPWWDYTAERKRQFGALHPA' A
#
# COMPACT_ATOMS: atom_id res chain seq x y z
N MET A 1 -5.56 -7.24 -4.87
CA MET A 1 -5.41 -5.77 -4.88
C MET A 1 -6.71 -5.01 -5.18
N ALA A 2 -7.32 -5.11 -6.38
CA ALA A 2 -8.50 -4.29 -6.69
C ALA A 2 -9.70 -4.58 -5.75
N ALA A 3 -9.92 -5.84 -5.37
CA ALA A 3 -10.94 -6.21 -4.38
C ALA A 3 -10.61 -5.65 -2.99
N ASP A 4 -9.34 -5.69 -2.59
CA ASP A 4 -8.86 -5.14 -1.31
C ASP A 4 -9.12 -3.63 -1.22
N LEU A 5 -8.83 -2.88 -2.29
CA LEU A 5 -9.13 -1.45 -2.37
C LEU A 5 -10.63 -1.17 -2.20
N ARG A 6 -11.49 -1.92 -2.88
CA ARG A 6 -12.94 -1.80 -2.72
C ARG A 6 -13.41 -2.14 -1.30
N ALA A 7 -12.79 -3.15 -0.68
CA ALA A 7 -13.05 -3.53 0.70
C ALA A 7 -12.65 -2.42 1.70
N LEU A 8 -11.66 -1.59 1.34
CA LEU A 8 -11.27 -0.38 2.07
C LEU A 8 -12.11 0.86 1.69
N GLY A 9 -13.15 0.72 0.86
CA GLY A 9 -14.01 1.83 0.44
C GLY A 9 -13.46 2.66 -0.73
N ILE A 10 -12.39 2.21 -1.38
CA ILE A 10 -11.78 2.88 -2.53
C ILE A 10 -12.40 2.29 -3.81
N GLN A 11 -13.32 3.03 -4.41
CA GLN A 11 -14.05 2.64 -5.62
C GLN A 11 -13.42 3.22 -6.89
N HIS A 12 -12.72 4.35 -6.78
CA HIS A 12 -12.05 5.02 -7.90
C HIS A 12 -10.56 5.23 -7.58
N PRO A 13 -9.64 4.99 -8.55
CA PRO A 13 -8.20 5.17 -8.32
C PRO A 13 -7.82 6.56 -7.82
N SER A 14 -8.50 7.62 -8.29
CA SER A 14 -8.26 9.00 -7.86
C SER A 14 -8.43 9.23 -6.35
N GLN A 15 -9.17 8.36 -5.64
CA GLN A 15 -9.34 8.44 -4.19
C GLN A 15 -8.09 8.03 -3.39
N LEU A 16 -7.07 7.48 -4.06
CA LEU A 16 -5.76 7.16 -3.49
C LEU A 16 -4.84 8.38 -3.42
N ALA A 17 -5.09 9.43 -4.21
CA ALA A 17 -4.29 10.64 -4.17
C ALA A 17 -4.32 11.25 -2.76
N GLY A 18 -3.14 11.59 -2.22
CA GLY A 18 -2.97 12.12 -0.86
C GLY A 18 -3.24 11.12 0.28
N ARG A 19 -3.52 9.84 0.00
CA ARG A 19 -3.65 8.82 1.05
C ARG A 19 -2.28 8.40 1.57
N ASP A 20 -2.25 7.95 2.82
CA ASP A 20 -1.09 7.29 3.41
C ASP A 20 -1.11 5.80 3.08
N ALA A 21 -0.11 5.33 2.33
CA ALA A 21 0.07 3.94 1.93
C ALA A 21 0.19 2.98 3.12
N TYR A 22 0.87 3.38 4.19
CA TYR A 22 1.01 2.59 5.40
C TYR A 22 -0.33 2.48 6.15
N ALA A 23 -1.09 3.58 6.22
CA ALA A 23 -2.42 3.55 6.81
C ALA A 23 -3.37 2.61 6.05
N LEU A 24 -3.32 2.60 4.71
CA LEU A 24 -4.09 1.67 3.87
C LEU A 24 -3.68 0.21 4.11
N TYR A 25 -2.37 -0.06 4.19
CA TYR A 25 -1.85 -1.38 4.54
C TYR A 25 -2.41 -1.86 5.88
N ARG A 26 -2.29 -1.06 6.95
CA ARG A 26 -2.82 -1.40 8.27
C ARG A 26 -4.35 -1.53 8.29
N ALA A 27 -5.05 -0.74 7.47
CA ALA A 27 -6.50 -0.88 7.32
C ALA A 27 -6.87 -2.21 6.67
N LEU A 28 -6.11 -2.67 5.68
CA LEU A 28 -6.32 -3.98 5.07
C LEU A 28 -6.08 -5.12 6.05
N GLU A 29 -5.04 -5.03 6.89
CA GLU A 29 -4.80 -6.04 7.93
C GLU A 29 -5.95 -6.14 8.92
N ARG A 30 -6.46 -4.98 9.39
CA ARG A 30 -7.63 -4.92 10.27
C ARG A 30 -8.87 -5.46 9.60
N HIS A 31 -9.10 -5.12 8.33
CA HIS A 31 -10.26 -5.57 7.58
C HIS A 31 -10.24 -7.07 7.31
N SER A 32 -9.08 -7.63 6.92
CA SER A 32 -8.95 -9.05 6.61
C SER A 32 -8.77 -9.95 7.85
N GLY A 33 -8.42 -9.36 9.00
CA GLY A 33 -8.01 -10.09 10.20
C GLY A 33 -6.69 -10.86 10.02
N LYS A 34 -5.92 -10.55 8.97
CA LYS A 34 -4.68 -11.25 8.61
C LYS A 34 -3.53 -10.28 8.49
N ARG A 35 -2.36 -10.72 8.94
CA ARG A 35 -1.10 -10.07 8.60
C ARG A 35 -0.91 -10.13 7.09
N GLN A 36 -0.69 -8.98 6.47
CA GLN A 36 -0.47 -8.90 5.03
C GLN A 36 1.02 -9.01 4.74
N ASP A 37 1.38 -9.62 3.60
CA ASP A 37 2.77 -9.69 3.19
C ASP A 37 3.35 -8.27 2.97
N PRO A 38 4.64 -8.03 3.27
CA PRO A 38 5.23 -6.71 3.10
C PRO A 38 5.17 -6.14 1.67
N CYS A 39 5.11 -7.00 0.65
CA CYS A 39 4.94 -6.57 -0.74
C CYS A 39 3.59 -5.89 -1.02
N VAL A 40 2.60 -6.09 -0.14
CA VAL A 40 1.33 -5.38 -0.21
C VAL A 40 1.52 -3.90 0.14
N LEU A 41 2.38 -3.57 1.11
CA LEU A 41 2.75 -2.18 1.39
C LEU A 41 3.52 -1.56 0.22
N ASP A 42 4.43 -2.33 -0.40
CA ASP A 42 5.15 -1.89 -1.61
C ASP A 42 4.16 -1.56 -2.75
N THR A 43 3.07 -2.34 -2.86
CA THR A 43 2.00 -2.05 -3.83
C THR A 43 1.23 -0.78 -3.47
N PHE A 44 0.89 -0.57 -2.20
CA PHE A 44 0.23 0.66 -1.76
C PHE A 44 1.09 1.90 -2.01
N LEU A 45 2.40 1.83 -1.74
CA LEU A 45 3.34 2.91 -2.04
C LEU A 45 3.32 3.25 -3.53
N ALA A 46 3.41 2.24 -4.39
CA ALA A 46 3.43 2.44 -5.84
C ALA A 46 2.14 3.06 -6.39
N ILE A 47 0.97 2.57 -5.97
CA ILE A 47 -0.31 3.07 -6.50
C ILE A 47 -0.66 4.47 -5.95
N VAL A 48 -0.28 4.78 -4.70
CA VAL A 48 -0.47 6.12 -4.13
C VAL A 48 0.46 7.12 -4.81
N ASP A 49 1.74 6.79 -4.99
CA ASP A 49 2.70 7.68 -5.66
C ASP A 49 2.30 7.96 -7.11
N PHE A 50 1.86 6.94 -7.84
CA PHE A 50 1.30 7.11 -9.19
C PHE A 50 0.07 8.03 -9.20
N MET A 51 -0.84 7.87 -8.23
CA MET A 51 -2.02 8.74 -8.11
C MET A 51 -1.70 10.16 -7.65
N ASN A 52 -0.53 10.38 -7.05
CA ASN A 52 0.02 11.70 -6.76
C ASN A 52 0.74 12.34 -7.97
N GLY A 53 0.79 11.67 -9.12
CA GLY A 53 1.34 12.19 -10.37
C GLY A 53 2.75 11.72 -10.70
N ALA A 54 3.32 10.78 -9.94
CA ALA A 54 4.59 10.15 -10.32
C ALA A 54 4.43 9.28 -11.59
N ALA A 55 5.56 8.99 -12.25
CA ALA A 55 5.57 8.04 -13.36
C ALA A 55 5.17 6.63 -12.87
N PRO A 56 4.48 5.82 -13.70
CA PRO A 56 4.13 4.46 -13.34
C PRO A 56 5.40 3.63 -13.14
N ARG A 57 5.51 2.98 -11.98
CA ARG A 57 6.63 2.12 -11.61
C ARG A 57 6.10 0.80 -11.03
N PRO A 58 6.79 -0.32 -11.25
CA PRO A 58 6.41 -1.57 -10.61
C PRO A 58 6.58 -1.48 -9.09
N TRP A 59 5.75 -2.22 -8.34
CA TRP A 59 5.74 -2.14 -6.87
C TRP A 59 7.08 -2.51 -6.23
N TRP A 60 7.84 -3.44 -6.83
CA TRP A 60 9.09 -3.91 -6.24
C TRP A 60 10.19 -2.84 -6.19
N ASP A 61 10.10 -1.77 -7.01
CA ASP A 61 11.02 -0.63 -6.95
C ASP A 61 10.94 0.10 -5.59
N TYR A 62 9.80 0.01 -4.91
CA TYR A 62 9.59 0.62 -3.59
C TYR A 62 10.10 -0.25 -2.43
N THR A 63 10.50 -1.50 -2.69
CA THR A 63 10.94 -2.45 -1.64
C THR A 63 12.10 -1.90 -0.82
N ALA A 64 13.10 -1.29 -1.47
CA ALA A 64 14.28 -0.76 -0.80
C ALA A 64 13.91 0.42 0.09
N GLU A 65 13.06 1.32 -0.40
CA GLU A 65 12.54 2.46 0.36
C GLU A 65 11.71 2.00 1.55
N ARG A 66 10.77 1.06 1.35
CA ARG A 66 9.96 0.50 2.43
C ARG A 66 10.83 -0.12 3.52
N LYS A 67 11.83 -0.93 3.15
CA LYS A 67 12.75 -1.54 4.13
C LYS A 67 13.49 -0.47 4.93
N ARG A 68 13.92 0.61 4.28
CA ARG A 68 14.62 1.73 4.95
C ARG A 68 13.70 2.48 5.91
N GLN A 69 12.44 2.70 5.55
CA GLN A 69 11.49 3.47 6.36
C GLN A 69 10.85 2.66 7.50
N PHE A 70 10.47 1.41 7.22
CA PHE A 70 9.63 0.62 8.14
C PHE A 70 10.30 -0.64 8.68
N GLY A 71 11.47 -1.04 8.16
CA GLY A 71 12.15 -2.26 8.57
C GLY A 71 11.26 -3.51 8.43
N ALA A 72 11.20 -4.30 9.50
CA ALA A 72 10.29 -5.43 9.62
C ALA A 72 8.88 -4.94 10.03
N LEU A 73 7.89 -5.14 9.16
CA LEU A 73 6.51 -4.72 9.41
C LEU A 73 5.82 -5.53 10.51
N HIS A 74 6.25 -6.79 10.66
CA HIS A 74 5.81 -7.71 11.70
C HIS A 74 7.03 -8.21 12.45
N PRO A 75 7.40 -7.56 13.56
CA PRO A 75 8.39 -8.15 14.46
C PRO A 75 7.86 -9.50 15.00
N ALA A 76 8.80 -10.39 15.30
CA ALA A 76 8.54 -11.70 15.88
C ALA A 76 7.84 -11.59 17.24
#